data_AF-A0A2T0BFA4-F1
#
_entry.id   AF-A0A2T0BFA4-F1
#
_cell.length_a   1.000
_cell.length_b   1.000
_cell.length_c   1.000
_cell.angle_alpha   90.00
_cell.angle_beta   90.00
_cell.angle_gamma   90.00
#
_symmetry.space_group_name_H-M   'P 1'
#
loop_
_entity.id
_entity.type
_entity.pdbx_description
1 polymer ?
#
loop_
_entity_poly.entity_id
_entity_poly.type
_entity_poly.pdbx_seq_one_letter_code
_entity_poly.pdbx_strand_id
1 'polypeptide(L)'
;MKNIKWSKEIVKLILLIVIAVAFFILGYVIIPNKYYSLSLLGVSGASIGLSLFQLKRVIDFARNPKKYNKEQIEVKDERNNRILINAKSSSFDIETFVILGITVYSIYLNNVGFVIAILALWISRIFSFFYYLSKNNKKI
;
A
#
# COMPACT_ATOMS: atom_id res chain seq x y z
N MET A 1 22.24 13.49 -21.04
CA MET A 1 21.21 12.55 -20.50
C MET A 1 20.90 12.97 -19.07
N LYS A 2 19.66 13.39 -18.75
CA LYS A 2 19.27 13.73 -17.37
C LYS A 2 19.41 12.47 -16.52
N ASN A 3 20.21 12.58 -15.45
CA ASN A 3 20.45 11.51 -14.48
C ASN A 3 19.09 11.00 -13.97
N ILE A 4 18.67 9.81 -14.42
CA ILE A 4 17.52 9.13 -13.85
C ILE A 4 17.86 8.92 -12.38
N LYS A 5 17.00 9.37 -11.46
CA LYS A 5 17.23 9.23 -10.00
C LYS A 5 16.94 7.79 -9.57
N TRP A 6 17.61 6.83 -10.21
CA TRP A 6 17.60 5.39 -9.92
C TRP A 6 17.75 5.12 -8.43
N SER A 7 18.64 5.87 -7.79
CA SER A 7 18.89 5.79 -6.35
C SER A 7 17.62 5.91 -5.52
N LYS A 8 16.67 6.78 -5.88
CA LYS A 8 15.43 6.96 -5.12
C LYS A 8 14.49 5.77 -5.22
N GLU A 9 14.29 5.20 -6.41
CA GLU A 9 13.40 4.06 -6.58
C GLU A 9 13.98 2.77 -6.01
N ILE A 10 15.31 2.62 -6.07
CA ILE A 10 16.04 1.51 -5.43
C ILE A 10 15.97 1.64 -3.89
N VAL A 11 16.15 2.84 -3.33
CA VAL A 11 16.02 3.06 -1.88
C VAL A 11 14.61 2.71 -1.39
N LYS A 12 13.56 3.05 -2.13
CA LYS A 12 12.18 2.65 -1.79
C LYS A 12 12.01 1.13 -1.77
N LEU A 13 12.59 0.44 -2.76
CA LEU A 13 12.56 -1.02 -2.83
C LEU A 13 13.29 -1.66 -1.64
N ILE A 14 14.49 -1.18 -1.32
CA ILE A 14 15.27 -1.66 -0.18
C ILE A 14 14.49 -1.44 1.12
N LEU A 15 13.89 -0.26 1.31
CA LEU A 15 13.09 0.04 2.50
C LEU A 15 11.92 -0.93 2.66
N LEU A 16 11.19 -1.23 1.57
CA LEU A 16 10.08 -2.19 1.59
C LEU A 16 10.55 -3.60 1.99
N ILE A 17 11.69 -4.05 1.47
CA ILE A 17 12.27 -5.35 1.80
C ILE A 17 12.67 -5.39 3.29
N VAL A 18 13.32 -4.34 3.79
CA VAL A 18 13.72 -4.26 5.21
C VAL A 18 12.49 -4.31 6.13
N ILE A 19 11.42 -3.60 5.80
CA ILE A 19 10.15 -3.63 6.56
C ILE A 19 9.54 -5.03 6.54
N ALA A 20 9.51 -5.70 5.38
CA ALA A 20 8.99 -7.06 5.25
C ALA A 20 9.77 -8.03 6.14
N VAL A 21 11.10 -7.99 6.07
CA VAL A 21 11.98 -8.83 6.89
C VAL A 21 11.81 -8.55 8.38
N ALA A 22 11.73 -7.28 8.78
CA ALA A 22 11.51 -6.90 10.17
C ALA A 22 10.19 -7.48 10.72
N PHE A 23 9.09 -7.34 9.97
CA PHE A 23 7.81 -7.91 10.39
C PHE A 23 7.79 -9.44 10.35
N PHE A 24 8.51 -10.06 9.42
CA PHE A 24 8.67 -11.50 9.40
C PHE A 24 9.40 -12.01 10.65
N ILE A 25 10.52 -11.38 11.04
CA ILE A 25 11.29 -11.75 12.23
C ILE A 25 10.45 -11.52 13.49
N LEU A 26 9.80 -10.36 13.61
CA LEU A 26 8.91 -10.06 14.73
C LEU A 26 7.78 -11.09 14.84
N GLY A 27 7.14 -11.42 13.72
CA GLY A 27 6.02 -12.36 13.69
C GLY A 27 6.43 -13.81 13.94
N TYR A 28 7.53 -14.28 13.35
CA TYR A 28 7.93 -15.69 13.40
C TYR A 28 8.77 -16.04 14.62
N VAL A 29 9.67 -15.15 15.05
CA VAL A 29 10.71 -15.46 16.04
C VAL A 29 10.37 -14.89 17.42
N ILE A 30 9.83 -13.66 17.47
CA ILE A 30 9.75 -12.89 18.72
C ILE A 30 8.39 -13.02 19.40
N ILE A 31 7.29 -13.03 18.62
CA ILE A 31 5.94 -13.04 19.19
C ILE A 31 5.42 -14.48 19.33
N PRO A 32 5.23 -14.99 20.57
CA PRO A 32 4.77 -16.36 20.79
C PRO A 32 3.26 -16.54 20.54
N ASN A 33 2.49 -15.46 20.56
CA ASN A 33 1.06 -15.53 20.32
C ASN A 33 0.77 -15.76 18.82
N LYS A 34 0.14 -16.89 18.52
CA LYS A 34 -0.18 -17.34 17.17
C LYS A 34 -0.96 -16.31 16.34
N TYR A 35 -1.89 -15.58 16.94
CA TYR A 35 -2.73 -14.64 16.20
C TYR A 35 -1.96 -13.37 15.79
N TYR A 36 -1.21 -12.77 16.72
CA TYR A 36 -0.34 -11.63 16.41
C TYR A 36 0.80 -12.02 15.47
N SER A 37 1.37 -13.20 15.65
CA SER A 37 2.35 -13.81 14.74
C SER A 37 1.79 -13.88 13.31
N LEU A 38 0.62 -14.50 13.13
CA LEU A 38 -0.04 -14.62 11.82
C LEU A 38 -0.37 -13.26 11.19
N SER A 39 -0.81 -12.28 11.97
CA SER A 39 -1.08 -10.93 11.47
C SER A 39 0.19 -10.25 10.93
N LEU A 40 1.31 -10.32 11.67
CA LEU A 40 2.59 -9.77 11.22
C LEU A 40 3.16 -10.50 10.01
N LEU A 41 3.01 -11.83 9.96
CA LEU A 41 3.36 -12.62 8.78
C LEU A 41 2.51 -12.23 7.57
N GLY A 42 1.22 -11.93 7.77
CA GLY A 42 0.33 -11.39 6.73
C GLY A 42 0.82 -10.04 6.21
N VAL A 43 1.19 -9.10 7.10
CA VAL A 43 1.76 -7.80 6.71
C VAL A 43 3.09 -7.96 5.97
N SER A 44 3.94 -8.89 6.41
CA SER A 44 5.18 -9.25 5.71
C SER A 44 4.89 -9.77 4.30
N GLY A 45 3.92 -10.69 4.15
CA GLY A 45 3.50 -11.23 2.86
C GLY A 45 3.01 -10.13 1.91
N ALA A 46 2.17 -9.21 2.40
CA ALA A 46 1.72 -8.06 1.63
C ALA A 46 2.90 -7.16 1.19
N SER A 47 3.86 -6.93 2.09
CA SER A 47 5.06 -6.12 1.84
C SER A 47 5.98 -6.74 0.79
N ILE A 48 6.09 -8.08 0.76
CA ILE A 48 6.80 -8.82 -0.30
C ILE A 48 6.10 -8.61 -1.65
N GLY A 49 4.77 -8.72 -1.71
CA GLY A 49 4.00 -8.46 -2.92
C GLY A 49 4.23 -7.05 -3.48
N LEU A 50 4.23 -6.04 -2.60
CA LEU A 50 4.55 -4.66 -2.97
C LEU A 50 6.00 -4.51 -3.46
N SER A 51 6.94 -5.22 -2.84
CA SER A 51 8.35 -5.23 -3.24
C SER A 51 8.52 -5.81 -4.65
N LEU A 52 7.83 -6.90 -4.98
CA LEU A 52 7.84 -7.49 -6.33
C LEU A 52 7.26 -6.53 -7.38
N PHE A 53 6.16 -5.85 -7.05
CA PHE A 53 5.58 -4.85 -7.93
C PHE A 53 6.55 -3.68 -8.18
N GLN A 54 7.17 -3.16 -7.12
CA GLN A 54 8.15 -2.08 -7.22
C GLN A 54 9.39 -2.53 -7.99
N LEU A 55 9.87 -3.76 -7.80
CA LEU A 55 10.98 -4.32 -8.57
C LEU A 55 10.65 -4.40 -10.07
N LYS A 56 9.48 -4.92 -10.42
CA LYS A 56 9.01 -4.95 -11.82
C LYS A 56 9.01 -3.54 -12.42
N ARG A 57 8.51 -2.57 -11.67
CA ARG A 57 8.45 -1.17 -12.10
C ARG A 57 9.84 -0.56 -12.32
N VAL A 58 10.80 -0.84 -11.43
CA VAL A 58 12.21 -0.42 -11.58
C VAL A 58 12.83 -1.04 -12.83
N ILE A 59 12.60 -2.33 -13.09
CA ILE A 59 13.09 -3.02 -14.30
C ILE A 59 12.46 -2.40 -15.56
N ASP A 60 11.16 -2.11 -15.54
CA ASP A 60 10.44 -1.47 -16.65
C ASP A 60 11.01 -0.09 -16.99
N PHE A 61 11.35 0.72 -15.99
CA PHE A 61 12.00 2.01 -16.21
C PHE A 61 13.39 1.86 -16.82
N ALA A 62 14.07 0.74 -16.56
CA ALA A 62 15.46 0.54 -16.98
C ALA A 62 15.47 0.20 -18.46
N ARG A 63 14.50 -0.62 -18.86
CA ARG A 63 14.22 -0.98 -20.25
C ARG A 63 13.61 0.17 -21.03
N ASN A 64 12.77 1.00 -20.41
CA ASN A 64 12.09 2.12 -21.07
C ASN A 64 12.16 3.43 -20.26
N PRO A 65 13.23 4.22 -20.43
CA PRO A 65 13.39 5.51 -19.74
C PRO A 65 12.32 6.55 -20.08
N LYS A 66 11.66 6.45 -21.24
CA LYS A 66 10.56 7.36 -21.62
C LYS A 66 9.36 7.20 -20.69
N LYS A 67 9.06 5.97 -20.27
CA LYS A 67 7.99 5.66 -19.32
C LYS A 67 8.24 6.32 -17.96
N TYR A 68 9.48 6.29 -17.49
CA TYR A 68 9.88 6.99 -16.26
C TYR A 68 9.67 8.50 -16.37
N ASN A 69 10.15 9.14 -17.45
CA ASN A 69 10.01 10.58 -17.63
C ASN A 69 8.54 11.01 -17.70
N LYS A 70 7.71 10.25 -18.41
CA LYS A 70 6.27 10.51 -18.48
C LYS A 70 5.63 10.47 -17.10
N GLU A 71 5.94 9.46 -16.30
CA GLU A 71 5.40 9.35 -14.96
C GLU A 71 5.90 10.48 -14.04
N GLN A 72 7.17 10.90 -14.15
CA GLN A 72 7.67 12.04 -13.38
C GLN A 72 6.98 13.36 -13.73
N ILE A 73 6.47 13.49 -14.96
CA ILE A 73 5.65 14.64 -15.38
C ILE A 73 4.25 14.49 -14.77
N GLU A 74 3.61 13.32 -14.92
CA GLU A 74 2.27 13.05 -14.39
C GLU A 74 2.17 13.19 -12.86
N VAL A 75 3.21 12.82 -12.12
CA VAL A 75 3.28 12.96 -10.65
C VAL A 75 3.39 14.43 -10.22
N LYS A 76 3.98 15.28 -11.06
CA LYS A 76 4.11 16.72 -10.80
C LYS A 76 2.93 17.53 -11.34
N ASP A 77 2.06 16.90 -12.11
CA ASP A 77 0.87 17.54 -12.64
C ASP A 77 -0.12 17.83 -11.52
N GLU A 78 -0.42 19.11 -11.32
CA GLU A 78 -1.36 19.56 -10.29
C GLU A 78 -2.77 18.98 -10.50
N ARG A 79 -3.20 18.76 -11.75
CA ARG A 79 -4.50 18.18 -12.04
C ARG A 79 -4.59 16.76 -11.51
N ASN A 80 -3.58 15.94 -11.81
CA ASN A 80 -3.51 14.57 -11.30
C ASN A 80 -3.44 14.55 -9.78
N ASN A 81 -2.68 15.46 -9.18
CA ASN A 81 -2.58 15.56 -7.73
C ASN A 81 -3.93 15.93 -7.10
N ARG A 82 -4.68 16.88 -7.69
CA ARG A 82 -6.04 17.23 -7.22
C ARG A 82 -7.02 16.07 -7.35
N ILE A 83 -7.02 15.34 -8.47
CA ILE A 83 -7.87 14.15 -8.65
C ILE A 83 -7.58 13.13 -7.56
N LEU A 84 -6.29 12.86 -7.32
CA LEU A 84 -5.85 11.90 -6.32
C LEU A 84 -6.23 12.35 -4.90
N ILE A 85 -5.98 13.60 -4.55
CA ILE A 85 -6.33 14.15 -3.23
C ILE A 85 -7.84 14.08 -3.01
N ASN A 86 -8.66 14.49 -3.98
CA ASN A 86 -10.11 14.43 -3.86
C ASN A 86 -10.64 13.00 -3.78
N ALA A 87 -10.06 12.07 -4.55
CA ALA A 87 -10.41 10.66 -4.47
C ALA A 87 -10.04 10.09 -3.10
N LYS A 88 -8.87 10.46 -2.57
CA LYS A 88 -8.43 10.06 -1.24
C LYS A 88 -9.31 10.64 -0.16
N SER A 89 -9.53 11.95 -0.10
CA SER A 89 -10.39 12.55 0.94
C SER A 89 -11.82 12.00 0.92
N SER A 90 -12.33 11.60 -0.25
CA SER A 90 -13.66 10.99 -0.38
C SER A 90 -13.74 9.51 0.03
N SER A 91 -12.60 8.84 0.20
CA SER A 91 -12.53 7.39 0.50
C SER A 91 -11.64 7.04 1.71
N PHE A 92 -10.85 7.99 2.18
CA PHE A 92 -9.80 7.83 3.15
C PHE A 92 -9.76 9.07 4.06
N ASP A 93 -10.24 8.89 5.28
CA ASP A 93 -10.09 9.87 6.35
C ASP A 93 -9.87 9.14 7.69
N ILE A 94 -10.36 9.70 8.80
CA ILE A 94 -10.41 9.11 10.15
C ILE A 94 -10.83 7.63 10.15
N GLU A 95 -11.73 7.24 9.23
CA GLU A 95 -12.17 5.86 9.03
C GLU A 95 -11.02 4.86 8.90
N THR A 96 -9.88 5.26 8.33
CA THR A 96 -8.68 4.41 8.23
C THR A 96 -8.18 3.97 9.58
N PHE A 97 -8.06 4.94 10.50
CA PHE A 97 -7.56 4.70 11.84
C PHE A 97 -8.59 3.94 12.67
N VAL A 98 -9.88 4.20 12.45
CA VAL A 98 -10.97 3.46 13.08
C VAL A 98 -10.95 1.99 12.66
N ILE A 99 -10.92 1.68 11.36
CA ILE A 99 -10.87 0.30 10.86
C ILE A 99 -9.59 -0.39 11.35
N LEU A 100 -8.45 0.30 11.39
CA LEU A 100 -7.20 -0.27 11.90
C LEU A 100 -7.29 -0.57 13.41
N GLY A 101 -7.85 0.33 14.21
CA GLY A 101 -8.10 0.09 15.64
C GLY A 101 -9.03 -1.08 15.88
N ILE A 102 -10.13 -1.18 15.13
CA ILE A 102 -11.05 -2.31 15.18
C ILE A 102 -10.35 -3.62 14.74
N THR A 103 -9.45 -3.56 13.75
CA THR A 103 -8.63 -4.70 13.33
C THR A 103 -7.77 -5.21 14.48
N VAL A 104 -7.02 -4.32 15.16
CA VAL A 104 -6.19 -4.71 16.31
C VAL A 104 -7.04 -5.28 17.44
N TYR A 105 -8.18 -4.65 17.74
CA TYR A 105 -9.11 -5.13 18.75
C TYR A 105 -9.71 -6.50 18.41
N SER A 106 -10.00 -6.76 17.13
CA SER A 106 -10.52 -8.06 16.67
C SER A 106 -9.52 -9.20 16.84
N ILE A 107 -8.23 -8.90 16.60
CA ILE A 107 -7.14 -9.85 16.83
C ILE A 107 -7.02 -10.15 18.32
N TYR A 108 -7.17 -9.14 19.18
CA TYR A 108 -7.18 -9.35 20.63
C TYR A 108 -8.33 -10.25 21.10
N LEU A 109 -9.54 -10.07 20.54
CA LEU A 109 -10.73 -10.85 20.90
C LEU A 109 -10.75 -12.27 20.32
N ASN A 110 -9.81 -12.65 19.45
CA ASN A 110 -9.76 -13.95 18.77
C ASN A 110 -11.06 -14.35 18.05
N ASN A 111 -11.86 -13.38 17.59
CA ASN A 111 -13.13 -13.63 16.92
C ASN A 111 -12.97 -13.64 15.40
N VAL A 112 -12.98 -14.84 14.80
CA VAL A 112 -12.79 -15.03 13.35
C VAL A 112 -13.87 -14.36 12.51
N GLY A 113 -15.14 -14.39 12.94
CA GLY A 113 -16.23 -13.74 12.21
C GLY A 113 -16.07 -12.23 12.13
N PHE A 114 -15.57 -11.62 13.20
CA PHE A 114 -15.30 -10.19 13.25
C PHE A 114 -14.12 -9.80 12.35
N VAL A 115 -13.07 -10.64 12.27
CA VAL A 115 -11.95 -10.45 11.33
C VAL A 115 -12.43 -10.49 9.86
N ILE A 116 -13.36 -11.38 9.52
CA ILE A 116 -13.93 -11.45 8.15
C ILE A 116 -14.73 -10.19 7.82
N ALA A 117 -15.54 -9.69 8.75
CA ALA A 117 -16.28 -8.45 8.56
C ALA A 117 -15.33 -7.25 8.32
N ILE A 118 -14.22 -7.20 9.06
CA ILE A 118 -13.19 -6.17 8.89
C ILE A 118 -12.49 -6.30 7.53
N LEU A 119 -12.21 -7.51 7.08
CA LEU A 119 -11.67 -7.76 5.73
C LEU A 119 -12.63 -7.22 4.66
N ALA A 120 -13.95 -7.43 4.81
CA ALA A 120 -14.95 -6.88 3.91
C ALA A 120 -14.95 -5.34 3.88
N LEU A 121 -14.78 -4.69 5.05
CA LEU A 121 -14.62 -3.23 5.13
C LEU A 121 -13.36 -2.77 4.38
N TRP A 122 -12.23 -3.45 4.55
CA TRP A 122 -10.99 -3.15 3.80
C TRP A 122 -11.19 -3.28 2.29
N ILE A 123 -11.88 -4.32 1.83
CA ILE A 123 -12.19 -4.53 0.41
C ILE A 123 -13.11 -3.44 -0.12
N SER A 124 -14.22 -3.17 0.56
CA SER A 124 -15.18 -2.12 0.19
C SER A 124 -14.48 -0.77 0.02
N ARG A 125 -13.56 -0.46 0.92
CA ARG A 125 -12.76 0.77 0.89
C ARG A 125 -11.84 0.86 -0.33
N ILE A 126 -11.18 -0.24 -0.71
CA ILE A 126 -10.38 -0.30 -1.95
C ILE A 126 -11.27 -0.02 -3.17
N PHE A 127 -12.46 -0.63 -3.21
CA PHE A 127 -13.44 -0.38 -4.28
C PHE A 127 -13.91 1.08 -4.31
N SER A 128 -14.23 1.66 -3.15
CA SER A 128 -14.61 3.07 -3.03
C SER A 128 -13.52 4.00 -3.54
N PHE A 129 -12.25 3.73 -3.23
CA PHE A 129 -11.13 4.52 -3.77
C PHE A 129 -11.09 4.47 -5.30
N PHE A 130 -11.16 3.28 -5.91
CA PHE A 130 -11.16 3.16 -7.37
C PHE A 130 -12.38 3.80 -8.01
N TYR A 131 -13.55 3.69 -7.38
CA TYR A 131 -14.77 4.34 -7.83
C TYR A 131 -14.62 5.86 -7.84
N TYR A 132 -14.16 6.48 -6.74
CA TYR A 132 -13.97 7.92 -6.66
C TYR A 132 -12.83 8.42 -7.55
N LEU A 133 -11.76 7.63 -7.72
CA LEU A 133 -10.70 7.93 -8.67
C LEU A 133 -11.25 8.00 -10.11
N SER A 134 -12.04 7.01 -10.52
CA SER A 134 -12.68 6.99 -11.84
C SER A 134 -13.69 8.12 -12.02
N LYS A 135 -14.54 8.36 -11.00
CA LYS A 135 -15.55 9.41 -11.01
C LYS A 135 -14.93 10.81 -11.12
N ASN A 136 -13.86 11.07 -10.37
CA ASN A 136 -13.19 12.37 -10.37
C ASN A 136 -12.38 12.59 -11.66
N ASN A 137 -11.86 11.53 -12.27
CA ASN A 137 -11.20 11.62 -13.58
C ASN A 137 -12.15 12.01 -14.72
N LYS A 138 -13.45 11.68 -14.61
CA LYS A 138 -14.48 12.03 -15.62
C LYS A 138 -15.02 13.46 -15.48
N LYS A 139 -14.78 14.13 -14.34
CA LYS A 139 -15.37 15.45 -14.01
C LYS A 139 -14.48 16.64 -14.38
N ILE A 140 -13.24 16.39 -14.79
CA ILE A 140 -12.25 17.39 -15.22
C ILE A 140 -11.89 17.06 -16.66
#